data_AF-A0A9D1CX71-F1
#
_entry.id   AF-A0A9D1CX71-F1
#
_cell.length_a   1.000
_cell.length_b   1.000
_cell.length_c   1.000
_cell.angle_alpha   90.00
_cell.angle_beta   90.00
_cell.angle_gamma   90.00
#
_symmetry.space_group_name_H-M   'P 1'
#
loop_
_entity.id
_entity.type
_entity.pdbx_description
1 polymer ?
#
loop_
_entity_poly.entity_id
_entity_poly.type
_entity_poly.pdbx_seq_one_letter_code
_entity_poly.pdbx_strand_id
1 'polypeptide(L)' 'MKHTEFDLPAFLLSKIYGGMDEEDIQSWSREEAADLAHDLHRHDGIACDPDEIYEIISEFILADESD' A
#
# COMPACT_ATOMS: atom_id res chain seq x y z
N MET A 1 16.62 -14.67 -18.01
CA MET A 1 15.65 -13.57 -17.86
C MET A 1 15.57 -13.28 -16.38
N LYS A 2 15.96 -12.09 -15.92
CA LYS A 2 15.75 -11.72 -14.52
C LYS A 2 14.25 -11.50 -14.38
N HIS A 3 13.57 -12.35 -13.62
CA HIS A 3 12.24 -12.01 -13.13
C HIS A 3 12.44 -10.74 -12.32
N THR A 4 11.99 -9.59 -12.84
CA THR A 4 11.85 -8.39 -12.02
C THR A 4 10.78 -8.73 -11.00
N GLU A 5 11.20 -9.00 -9.76
CA GLU A 5 10.29 -9.08 -8.62
C GLU A 5 9.40 -7.84 -8.64
N PHE A 6 8.12 -8.04 -8.35
CA PHE A 6 7.18 -6.94 -8.27
C PHE A 6 7.59 -6.02 -7.10
N ASP A 7 7.83 -4.75 -7.40
CA ASP A 7 8.22 -3.75 -6.40
C ASP A 7 6.95 -3.19 -5.74
N LEU A 8 6.50 -3.89 -4.70
CA LEU A 8 5.31 -3.54 -3.93
C LEU A 8 5.43 -2.13 -3.30
N PRO A 9 6.55 -1.75 -2.63
CA PRO A 9 6.69 -0.40 -2.08
C PRO A 9 6.56 0.71 -3.13
N ALA A 10 7.25 0.59 -4.28
CA ALA A 10 7.17 1.62 -5.32
C ALA A 10 5.76 1.71 -5.95
N PHE A 11 5.07 0.57 -6.08
CA PHE A 11 3.69 0.54 -6.52
C PHE A 11 2.76 1.24 -5.53
N LEU A 12 2.81 0.85 -4.24
CA LEU A 12 1.95 1.43 -3.20
C LEU A 12 2.17 2.94 -3.08
N LEU A 13 3.42 3.39 -3.08
CA LEU A 13 3.76 4.82 -3.01
C LEU A 13 3.13 5.62 -4.16
N SER A 14 3.23 5.11 -5.39
CA SER A 14 2.84 5.85 -6.59
C SER A 14 1.37 5.69 -7.00
N LYS A 15 0.74 4.57 -6.64
CA LYS A 15 -0.62 4.22 -7.10
C LYS A 15 -1.68 4.30 -6.02
N ILE A 16 -1.29 4.07 -4.77
CA ILE A 16 -2.22 4.04 -3.64
C ILE A 16 -2.00 5.28 -2.79
N TYR A 17 -0.86 5.35 -2.08
CA TYR A 17 -0.56 6.43 -1.16
C TYR A 17 -0.55 7.81 -1.82
N GLY A 18 0.08 7.95 -3.01
CA GLY A 18 0.08 9.21 -3.75
C GLY A 18 -1.30 9.71 -4.22
N GLY A 19 -2.35 8.90 -4.08
CA GLY A 19 -3.74 9.27 -4.33
C GLY A 19 -4.62 9.36 -3.08
N MET A 20 -4.10 8.98 -1.90
CA MET A 20 -4.82 9.09 -0.63
C MET A 20 -4.94 10.55 -0.21
N ASP A 21 -6.12 10.93 0.28
CA ASP A 21 -6.32 12.22 0.91
C ASP A 21 -6.07 12.17 2.43
N GLU A 22 -6.29 13.30 3.11
CA GLU A 22 -6.06 13.41 4.55
C GLU A 22 -7.00 12.50 5.36
N GLU A 23 -8.23 12.27 4.89
CA GLU A 23 -9.18 11.36 5.55
C GLU A 23 -8.69 9.91 5.40
N ASP A 24 -8.30 9.51 4.19
CA ASP A 24 -7.74 8.18 3.91
C ASP A 24 -6.52 7.88 4.78
N ILE A 25 -5.61 8.85 4.93
CA ILE A 25 -4.41 8.73 5.76
C ILE A 25 -4.79 8.56 7.23
N GLN A 26 -5.73 9.37 7.75
CA GLN A 26 -6.17 9.30 9.13
C GLN A 26 -6.95 8.01 9.46
N SER A 27 -7.66 7.46 8.49
CA SER A 27 -8.39 6.19 8.65
C SER A 27 -7.55 4.95 8.34
N TRP A 28 -6.27 5.12 7.94
CA TRP A 28 -5.42 4.00 7.54
C TRP A 28 -5.33 2.94 8.64
N SER A 29 -5.73 1.71 8.30
CA SER A 29 -5.87 0.63 9.26
C SER A 29 -5.54 -0.73 8.64
N ARG A 30 -5.42 -1.76 9.48
CA ARG A 30 -5.22 -3.15 9.00
C ARG A 30 -6.42 -3.68 8.21
N GLU A 31 -7.62 -3.16 8.48
CA GLU A 31 -8.83 -3.54 7.73
C GLU A 31 -8.76 -2.98 6.30
N GLU A 32 -8.45 -1.69 6.17
CA GLU A 32 -8.21 -1.05 4.86
C GLU A 32 -7.09 -1.74 4.07
N ALA A 33 -5.99 -2.13 4.74
CA ALA A 33 -4.91 -2.86 4.10
C ALA A 33 -5.33 -4.27 3.61
N ALA A 34 -6.22 -4.94 4.34
CA ALA A 34 -6.77 -6.24 3.93
C ALA A 34 -7.73 -6.12 2.75
N ASP A 35 -8.57 -5.09 2.74
CA ASP A 35 -9.45 -4.77 1.61
C ASP A 35 -8.63 -4.41 0.37
N LEU A 36 -7.57 -3.61 0.53
CA LEU A 36 -6.65 -3.30 -0.55
C LEU A 36 -5.93 -4.57 -1.08
N ALA A 37 -5.46 -5.46 -0.20
CA ALA A 37 -4.87 -6.73 -0.62
C ALA A 37 -5.86 -7.60 -1.42
N HIS A 38 -7.12 -7.62 -0.99
CA HIS A 38 -8.19 -8.33 -1.70
C HIS A 38 -8.41 -7.73 -3.09
N ASP A 39 -8.47 -6.40 -3.19
CA ASP A 39 -8.70 -5.70 -4.45
C ASP A 39 -7.53 -5.86 -5.42
N LEU A 40 -6.29 -5.73 -4.95
CA LEU A 40 -5.08 -5.97 -5.76
C LEU A 40 -5.03 -7.40 -6.29
N HIS A 41 -5.42 -8.38 -5.46
CA HIS A 41 -5.50 -9.76 -5.90
C HIS A 41 -6.60 -9.96 -6.95
N ARG A 42 -7.78 -9.37 -6.72
CA ARG A 42 -8.96 -9.55 -7.55
C ARG A 42 -8.85 -8.85 -8.91
N HIS A 43 -8.30 -7.64 -8.94
CA HIS A 43 -8.29 -6.77 -10.10
C HIS A 43 -6.98 -6.82 -10.87
N ASP A 44 -5.85 -6.89 -10.17
CA ASP A 44 -4.52 -6.84 -10.78
C ASP A 44 -3.78 -8.20 -10.75
N GLY A 45 -4.33 -9.20 -10.05
CA GLY A 45 -3.71 -10.51 -9.89
C GLY A 45 -2.47 -10.48 -9.00
N ILE A 46 -2.29 -9.43 -8.20
CA ILE A 46 -1.14 -9.22 -7.32
C ILE A 46 -1.49 -9.82 -5.95
N ALA A 47 -0.80 -10.89 -5.57
CA ALA A 47 -0.93 -11.47 -4.24
C ALA A 47 0.12 -10.84 -3.32
N CYS A 48 -0.35 -10.11 -2.32
CA CYS A 48 0.47 -9.41 -1.34
C CYS A 48 -0.12 -9.62 0.07
N ASP A 49 0.73 -9.58 1.08
CA ASP A 49 0.33 -9.75 2.48
C ASP A 49 -0.31 -8.45 2.99
N PRO A 50 -1.55 -8.48 3.52
CA PRO A 50 -2.18 -7.32 4.13
C PRO A 50 -1.32 -6.64 5.21
N ASP A 51 -0.59 -7.41 6.02
CA ASP A 51 0.25 -6.84 7.07
C ASP A 51 1.45 -6.09 6.47
N GLU A 52 2.04 -6.60 5.38
CA GLU A 52 3.12 -5.93 4.64
C GLU A 52 2.63 -4.62 4.00
N ILE A 53 1.44 -4.61 3.40
CA ILE A 53 0.82 -3.40 2.85
C ILE A 53 0.60 -2.35 3.95
N TYR A 54 0.04 -2.78 5.08
CA TYR A 54 -0.23 -1.92 6.21
C TYR A 54 1.06 -1.25 6.72
N GLU A 55 2.13 -2.04 6.91
CA GLU A 55 3.42 -1.56 7.37
C GLU A 55 4.02 -0.54 6.39
N ILE A 56 4.07 -0.86 5.10
CA ILE A 56 4.64 0.02 4.06
C ILE A 56 3.91 1.37 4.01
N ILE A 57 2.58 1.39 3.95
CA ILE A 57 1.84 2.65 3.87
C ILE A 57 1.95 3.43 5.20
N SER A 58 1.97 2.74 6.34
CA SER A 58 2.20 3.40 7.63
C SER A 58 3.58 4.08 7.69
N GLU A 59 4.62 3.47 7.11
CA GLU A 59 5.94 4.08 7.00
C GLU A 59 5.94 5.34 6.12
N PHE A 60 5.17 5.35 5.02
CA PHE A 60 5.03 6.54 4.19
C PHE A 60 4.34 7.69 4.95
N ILE A 61 3.25 7.39 5.64
CA ILE A 61 2.54 8.37 6.48
C ILE A 61 3.48 8.96 7.53
N LEU A 62 4.21 8.12 8.26
CA LEU A 62 5.16 8.56 9.29
C LEU A 62 6.31 9.40 8.73
N ALA A 63 6.77 9.09 7.52
CA ALA A 63 7.83 9.84 6.86
C ALA A 63 7.34 11.25 6.44
N ASP A 64 6.10 11.37 5.96
CA ASP A 64 5.50 12.66 5.56
C ASP A 64 5.20 13.56 6.78
N GLU A 65 4.79 12.97 7.92
CA GLU A 65 4.62 13.70 9.19
C GLU A 65 5.93 14.25 9.78
N SER A 66 7.08 13.76 9.31
CA SER A 66 8.41 14.10 9.82
C SER A 66 9.12 15.21 9.03
N ASP A 67 8.54 15.72 7.94
CA ASP A 67 9.08 16.78 7.05
C ASP A 67 8.40 18.15 7.30
#